data_AF-A0A2M8NJ61-F1
#
_entry.id   AF-A0A2M8NJ61-F1
#
_cell.length_a   1.000
_cell.length_b   1.000
_cell.length_c   1.000
_cell.angle_alpha   90.00
_cell.angle_beta   90.00
_cell.angle_gamma   90.00
#
_symmetry.space_group_name_H-M   'P 1'
#
loop_
_entity.id
_entity.type
_entity.pdbx_description
1 polymer ?
#
loop_
_entity_poly.entity_id
_entity_poly.type
_entity_poly.pdbx_seq_one_letter_code
_entity_poly.pdbx_strand_id
1 'polypeptide(L)'
;MADTSLDERTYCEVHPDRETELRCNKCGRLMCAECAVSTPVGYRCRECVRGIRQKFYNAEPGDYMRVALVCAAACGIATGIVGIVRIPLLFLLLLGL
;
A
#
# COMPACT_ATOMS: atom_id res chain seq x y z
N MET A 1 -31.71 37.48 22.64
CA MET A 1 -30.94 36.83 21.56
C MET A 1 -29.78 36.07 22.18
N ALA A 2 -30.05 35.02 22.95
CA ALA A 2 -29.02 34.19 23.58
C ALA A 2 -29.64 32.84 23.94
N ASP A 3 -29.77 31.95 22.96
CA ASP A 3 -29.82 30.49 23.16
C ASP A 3 -29.86 29.75 21.80
N THR A 4 -28.71 29.55 21.16
CA THR A 4 -28.58 28.58 20.04
C THR A 4 -27.17 27.96 19.98
N SER A 5 -26.30 28.17 20.97
CA SER A 5 -24.87 27.82 20.87
C SER A 5 -24.41 26.65 21.75
N LEU A 6 -25.33 25.92 22.39
CA LEU A 6 -25.01 24.73 23.20
C LEU A 6 -25.39 23.41 22.51
N ASP A 7 -26.32 23.43 21.55
CA ASP A 7 -26.82 22.21 20.89
C ASP A 7 -25.91 21.72 19.74
N GLU A 8 -25.09 22.61 19.14
CA GLU A 8 -24.24 22.26 18.00
C GLU A 8 -22.73 22.29 18.33
N ARG A 9 -22.36 22.06 19.58
CA ARG A 9 -20.95 21.89 19.95
C ARG A 9 -20.52 20.46 19.71
N THR A 10 -19.66 20.26 18.72
CA THR A 10 -19.08 18.94 18.43
C THR A 10 -17.84 18.69 19.27
N TYR A 11 -17.66 17.45 19.71
CA TYR A 11 -16.54 17.04 20.56
C TYR A 11 -15.64 16.03 19.85
N CYS A 12 -14.39 15.95 20.27
CA CYS A 12 -13.48 14.93 19.76
C CYS A 12 -13.97 13.54 20.16
N GLU A 13 -14.06 12.62 19.20
CA GLU A 13 -14.52 11.26 19.47
C GLU A 13 -13.60 10.45 20.39
N VAL A 14 -12.34 10.89 20.56
CA VAL A 14 -11.36 10.29 21.48
C VAL A 14 -11.31 11.03 22.81
N HIS A 15 -11.55 12.34 22.80
CA HIS A 15 -11.47 13.23 23.96
C HIS A 15 -12.80 14.00 24.10
N PRO A 16 -13.81 13.44 24.78
CA PRO A 16 -15.13 14.05 24.89
C PRO A 16 -15.13 15.35 25.70
N ASP A 17 -14.06 15.59 26.47
CA ASP A 17 -13.76 16.81 27.20
C ASP A 17 -13.33 17.98 26.30
N ARG A 18 -13.07 17.73 25.01
CA ARG A 18 -12.56 18.74 24.08
C ARG A 18 -13.53 19.02 22.95
N GLU A 19 -14.05 20.24 22.96
CA GLU A 19 -14.81 20.79 21.84
C GLU A 19 -13.92 20.96 20.61
N THR A 20 -14.45 20.59 19.45
CA THR A 20 -13.73 20.70 18.19
C THR A 20 -14.67 20.77 17.00
N GLU A 21 -14.32 21.58 16.02
CA GLU A 21 -14.95 21.60 14.69
C GLU A 21 -14.08 20.89 13.65
N LEU A 22 -12.90 20.38 14.05
CA LEU A 22 -11.93 19.83 13.13
C LEU A 22 -12.29 18.39 12.76
N ARG A 23 -12.31 18.12 11.45
CA ARG A 23 -12.71 16.82 10.87
C ARG A 23 -11.61 16.23 10.00
N CYS A 24 -11.48 14.90 10.05
CA CYS A 24 -10.53 14.17 9.21
C CYS A 24 -10.89 14.30 7.74
N ASN A 25 -9.95 14.72 6.88
CA ASN A 25 -10.19 14.90 5.45
C ASN A 25 -10.53 13.59 4.69
N LYS A 26 -10.32 12.42 5.32
CA LYS A 26 -10.55 11.11 4.70
C LYS A 26 -11.83 10.43 5.19
N CYS A 27 -12.10 10.45 6.50
CA CYS A 27 -13.22 9.73 7.10
C CYS A 27 -14.26 10.63 7.78
N GLY A 28 -14.05 11.95 7.81
CA GLY A 28 -15.01 12.90 8.41
C GLY A 28 -15.06 12.92 9.94
N ARG A 29 -14.33 12.01 10.61
CA ARG A 29 -14.26 11.86 12.07
C ARG A 29 -13.87 13.17 12.77
N LEU A 30 -14.58 13.51 13.84
CA LEU A 30 -14.27 14.67 14.69
C LEU A 30 -13.01 14.42 15.53
N MET A 31 -12.07 15.36 15.53
CA MET A 31 -10.78 15.20 16.21
C MET A 31 -10.26 16.52 16.77
N CYS A 32 -9.72 16.51 17.99
CA CYS A 32 -9.07 17.70 18.54
C CYS A 32 -7.70 17.94 17.85
N ALA A 33 -7.12 19.13 18.05
CA ALA A 33 -5.82 19.50 17.48
C ALA A 33 -4.67 18.54 17.87
N GLU A 34 -4.76 17.89 19.03
CA GLU A 34 -3.77 16.89 19.47
C GLU A 34 -3.95 15.53 18.78
N CYS A 35 -5.18 15.18 18.37
CA CYS A 35 -5.46 13.98 17.61
C CYS A 35 -5.16 14.13 16.11
N ALA A 36 -5.07 15.37 15.62
CA ALA A 36 -4.81 15.68 14.23
C ALA A 36 -3.36 15.41 13.85
N VAL A 37 -3.15 14.67 12.76
CA VAL A 37 -1.84 14.43 12.15
C VAL A 37 -1.74 15.28 10.90
N SER A 38 -0.70 16.13 10.82
CA SER A 38 -0.42 16.93 9.64
C SER A 38 0.01 16.03 8.47
N THR A 39 -0.58 16.26 7.31
CA THR A 39 -0.25 15.60 6.04
C THR A 39 -0.11 16.67 4.95
N PRO A 40 0.54 16.37 3.82
CA PRO A 40 0.74 17.35 2.74
C PRO A 40 -0.55 17.99 2.20
N VAL A 41 -1.69 17.33 2.38
CA VAL A 41 -3.02 17.75 1.89
C VAL A 41 -3.97 18.17 3.02
N GLY A 42 -3.46 18.42 4.23
CA GLY A 42 -4.24 18.85 5.39
C GLY A 42 -4.15 17.87 6.57
N TYR A 43 -5.20 17.79 7.40
CA TYR A 43 -5.18 16.99 8.63
C TYR A 43 -5.89 15.63 8.49
N ARG A 44 -5.30 14.60 9.08
CA ARG A 44 -5.85 13.24 9.16
C ARG A 44 -5.88 12.72 10.59
N CYS A 45 -6.85 11.86 10.90
CA CYS A 45 -6.88 11.14 12.17
C CYS A 45 -5.82 10.04 12.25
N ARG A 46 -5.42 9.66 13.46
CA ARG A 46 -4.38 8.65 13.72
C ARG A 46 -4.73 7.27 13.14
N GLU A 47 -6.00 6.88 13.15
CA GLU A 47 -6.47 5.61 12.56
C GLU A 47 -6.25 5.58 11.04
N CYS A 48 -6.63 6.66 10.34
CA CYS A 48 -6.45 6.78 8.90
C CYS A 48 -4.98 6.73 8.49
N VAL A 49 -4.08 7.32 9.30
CA VAL A 49 -2.63 7.29 9.05
C VAL A 49 -2.07 5.89 9.32
N ARG A 50 -2.47 5.22 10.41
CA ARG A 50 -2.02 3.86 10.73
C ARG A 50 -2.46 2.81 9.70
N GLY A 51 -3.69 2.93 9.17
CA GLY A 51 -4.21 2.00 8.16
C GLY A 51 -3.47 2.02 6.82
N ILE A 52 -2.70 3.07 6.51
CA ILE A 52 -1.90 3.14 5.26
C ILE A 52 -0.70 2.19 5.33
N ARG A 53 -0.13 1.93 6.52
CA ARG A 53 1.13 1.17 6.64
C ARG A 53 0.97 -0.33 6.42
N GLN A 54 -0.23 -0.89 6.60
CA GLN A 54 -0.43 -2.35 6.56
C GLN A 54 -0.58 -2.93 5.16
N LYS A 55 -0.73 -2.12 4.10
CA LYS A 55 -0.91 -2.68 2.74
C LYS A 55 0.40 -3.12 2.07
N PHE A 56 1.55 -2.59 2.50
CA PHE A 56 2.82 -2.83 1.82
C PHE A 56 3.61 -4.04 2.35
N TYR A 57 3.22 -4.63 3.49
CA TYR A 57 3.87 -5.81 4.09
C TYR A 57 2.86 -6.96 4.29
N ASN A 58 2.27 -7.42 3.19
CA ASN A 58 1.43 -8.63 3.17
C ASN A 58 2.15 -9.80 2.49
N ALA A 59 3.49 -9.86 2.60
CA ALA A 59 4.25 -11.00 2.08
C ALA A 59 3.97 -12.20 2.98
N GLU A 60 3.13 -13.12 2.50
CA GLU A 60 2.89 -14.37 3.20
C GLU A 60 4.08 -15.32 2.94
N PRO A 61 4.46 -16.21 3.87
CA PRO A 61 5.53 -17.19 3.61
C PRO A 61 5.30 -18.02 2.33
N GLY A 62 4.03 -18.21 1.92
CA GLY A 62 3.66 -18.88 0.67
C GLY A 62 4.01 -18.10 -0.62
N ASP A 63 4.14 -16.78 -0.56
CA ASP A 63 4.50 -15.97 -1.74
C ASP A 63 5.92 -16.25 -2.22
N TYR A 64 6.85 -16.58 -1.30
CA TYR A 64 8.20 -16.99 -1.66
C TYR A 64 8.21 -18.26 -2.51
N MET A 65 7.31 -19.21 -2.23
CA MET A 65 7.19 -20.45 -3.01
C MET A 65 6.67 -20.15 -4.43
N ARG A 66 5.66 -19.27 -4.55
CA ARG A 66 5.12 -18.85 -5.85
C ARG A 66 6.17 -18.12 -6.68
N VAL A 67 6.90 -17.19 -6.06
CA VAL A 67 7.99 -16.46 -6.71
C VAL A 67 9.09 -17.41 -7.18
N ALA A 68 9.52 -18.35 -6.34
CA ALA A 68 10.53 -19.34 -6.69
C ALA A 68 10.12 -20.17 -7.92
N LEU A 69 8.87 -20.66 -7.94
CA LEU A 69 8.34 -21.45 -9.05
C LEU A 69 8.27 -20.65 -10.36
N VAL A 70 7.73 -19.43 -10.31
CA VAL A 70 7.61 -18.55 -11.49
C VAL A 70 9.00 -18.19 -12.04
N CYS A 71 9.94 -17.81 -11.18
CA CYS A 71 11.29 -17.48 -11.60
C CYS A 71 12.02 -18.69 -12.18
N ALA A 72 11.93 -19.86 -11.54
CA ALA A 72 12.56 -21.09 -12.04
C ALA A 72 12.00 -21.49 -13.42
N ALA A 73 10.68 -21.43 -13.59
CA ALA A 73 10.02 -21.71 -14.86
C ALA A 73 10.46 -20.74 -15.96
N ALA A 74 10.44 -19.43 -15.69
CA ALA A 74 10.82 -18.41 -16.66
C ALA A 74 12.28 -18.56 -17.12
N CYS A 75 13.21 -18.74 -16.17
CA CYS A 75 14.63 -18.95 -16.48
C CYS A 75 14.86 -20.27 -17.23
N GLY A 76 14.17 -21.34 -16.83
CA GLY A 76 14.26 -22.64 -17.49
C GLY A 76 13.78 -22.59 -18.94
N ILE A 77 12.62 -21.95 -19.19
CA ILE A 77 12.06 -21.77 -20.53
C ILE A 77 13.01 -20.93 -21.39
N ALA A 78 13.47 -19.78 -20.88
CA ALA A 78 14.38 -18.90 -21.61
C ALA A 78 15.68 -19.63 -22.00
N THR A 79 16.28 -20.35 -21.05
CA THR A 79 17.51 -21.13 -21.29
C THR A 79 17.28 -22.25 -22.30
N GLY A 80 16.15 -22.97 -22.18
CA GLY A 80 15.77 -24.02 -23.12
C GLY A 80 15.60 -23.50 -24.55
N ILE A 81 14.89 -22.40 -24.75
CA ILE A 81 14.68 -21.79 -26.07
C ILE A 81 16.01 -21.35 -26.68
N VAL A 82 16.86 -20.66 -25.92
CA VAL A 82 18.18 -20.21 -26.40
C VAL A 82 19.06 -21.40 -26.77
N GLY A 83 19.07 -22.47 -25.97
CA GLY A 83 19.79 -23.71 -26.28
C GLY A 83 19.30 -24.34 -27.58
N ILE A 84 17.98 -24.53 -27.72
CA ILE A 84 17.36 -25.15 -28.90
C ILE A 84 17.68 -24.37 -30.18
N VAL A 85 17.77 -23.04 -30.13
CA VAL A 85 18.07 -22.23 -31.32
C VAL A 85 19.57 -22.15 -31.60
N ARG A 86 20.40 -22.04 -30.55
CA ARG A 86 21.84 -21.79 -30.69
C ARG A 86 22.64 -23.05 -30.99
N ILE A 87 22.23 -24.21 -30.47
CA ILE A 87 22.88 -25.52 -30.69
C ILE A 87 22.84 -25.93 -32.18
N PRO A 88 21.69 -25.95 -32.89
CA PRO A 88 21.66 -26.32 -34.30
C PRO A 88 22.34 -25.28 -35.18
N LEU A 89 22.26 -23.99 -34.85
CA LEU A 89 22.94 -22.92 -35.59
C LEU A 89 24.48 -23.05 -35.49
N LEU A 90 25.00 -23.37 -34.30
CA LEU A 90 26.43 -23.68 -34.12
C LEU A 90 26.85 -24.95 -34.86
N PHE A 91 26.01 -25.99 -34.84
CA PHE A 91 26.29 -27.25 -35.53
C PHE A 91 26.31 -27.09 -37.06
N LEU A 92 25.39 -26.30 -37.62
CA LEU A 92 25.36 -25.91 -39.04
C LEU A 92 26.63 -25.16 -39.44
N LEU A 93 27.03 -24.18 -38.63
CA LEU A 93 28.24 -23.36 -38.86
C LEU A 93 29.52 -24.21 -38.77
N LEU A 94 29.59 -25.17 -37.84
CA LEU A 94 30.73 -26.10 -37.71
C LEU A 94 30.82 -27.13 -38.84
N LEU A 95 29.69 -27.57 -39.42
CA LEU A 95 29.65 -28.46 -40.58
C LEU A 95 29.99 -27.74 -41.90
N GLY A 96 30.17 -26.42 -41.87
CA GLY A 96 30.66 -25.63 -43.00
C GLY A 96 29.65 -25.49 -44.15
N LEU A 97 28.34 -25.56 -43.85
CA LEU A 97 27.26 -25.21 -44.79
C LEU A 97 26.93 -23.72 -44.72
#